data_AF-C4XM51-F1
#
_entry.id   AF-C4XM51-F1
#
_cell.length_a   1.000
_cell.length_b   1.000
_cell.length_c   1.000
_cell.angle_alpha   90.00
_cell.angle_beta   90.00
_cell.angle_gamma   90.00
#
_symmetry.space_group_name_H-M   'P 1'
#
loop_
_entity.id
_entity.type
_entity.pdbx_description
1 polymer ?
#
loop_
_entity_poly.entity_id
_entity_poly.type
_entity_poly.pdbx_seq_one_letter_code
_entity_poly.pdbx_strand_id
1 'polypeptide(L)' 'MDTEKFDALAFQDEIYQELRPLEGLFQAMDAVSTETHGELPRLFAEIGLALTRNLRAKVLSIATTNTGKSHE' A
#
# COMPACT_ATOMS: atom_id res chain seq x y z
N MET A 1 -6.30 -30.40 -13.81
CA MET A 1 -5.57 -29.59 -12.83
C MET A 1 -5.70 -28.16 -13.32
N ASP A 2 -6.75 -27.50 -12.88
CA ASP A 2 -7.04 -26.12 -13.22
C ASP A 2 -5.95 -25.24 -12.63
N THR A 3 -5.05 -24.73 -13.47
CA THR A 3 -4.18 -23.63 -13.08
C THR A 3 -5.09 -22.44 -12.84
N GLU A 4 -5.43 -22.19 -11.57
CA GLU A 4 -6.04 -20.93 -11.15
C GLU A 4 -5.21 -19.81 -11.74
N LYS A 5 -5.77 -19.16 -12.76
CA LYS A 5 -5.12 -18.08 -13.47
C LYS A 5 -4.98 -16.96 -12.44
N PHE A 6 -3.77 -16.72 -11.97
CA PHE A 6 -3.49 -15.68 -10.98
C PHE A 6 -4.07 -14.35 -11.48
N ASP A 7 -5.15 -13.90 -10.84
CA ASP A 7 -5.78 -12.63 -11.15
C ASP A 7 -5.03 -11.54 -10.41
N ALA A 8 -4.07 -10.94 -11.13
CA ALA A 8 -3.22 -9.88 -10.59
C ALA A 8 -4.01 -8.63 -10.19
N LEU A 9 -5.19 -8.39 -10.77
CA LEU A 9 -6.05 -7.25 -10.44
C LEU A 9 -6.83 -7.53 -9.15
N ALA A 10 -7.39 -8.72 -9.00
CA ALA A 10 -8.06 -9.14 -7.76
C ALA A 10 -7.08 -9.12 -6.56
N PHE A 11 -5.85 -9.62 -6.77
CA PHE A 11 -4.80 -9.60 -5.75
C PHE A 11 -4.35 -8.18 -5.38
N GLN A 12 -4.28 -7.27 -6.37
CA GLN A 12 -3.99 -5.86 -6.12
C GLN A 12 -5.07 -5.20 -5.27
N ASP A 13 -6.35 -5.45 -5.57
CA ASP A 13 -7.48 -4.90 -4.83
C ASP A 13 -7.52 -5.43 -3.39
N GLU A 14 -7.28 -6.73 -3.16
CA GLU A 14 -7.18 -7.33 -1.83
C GLU A 14 -6.07 -6.65 -1.00
N ILE A 15 -4.86 -6.51 -1.57
CA ILE A 15 -3.75 -5.81 -0.89
C ILE A 15 -4.14 -4.36 -0.57
N TYR A 16 -4.81 -3.66 -1.48
CA TYR A 16 -5.20 -2.27 -1.24
C TYR A 16 -6.30 -2.14 -0.18
N GLN A 17 -7.18 -3.12 -0.03
CA GLN A 17 -8.15 -3.15 1.07
C GLN A 17 -7.46 -3.35 2.42
N GLU A 18 -6.53 -4.30 2.51
CA GLU A 18 -5.78 -4.58 3.74
C GLU A 18 -4.85 -3.42 4.15
N LEU A 19 -4.30 -2.68 3.19
CA LEU A 19 -3.43 -1.53 3.48
C LEU A 19 -4.18 -0.26 3.88
N ARG A 20 -5.48 -0.16 3.58
CA ARG A 20 -6.27 1.06 3.80
C ARG A 20 -6.36 1.45 5.29
N PRO A 21 -6.63 0.52 6.23
CA PRO A 21 -6.62 0.82 7.66
C PRO A 21 -5.26 1.28 8.16
N LEU A 22 -4.18 0.68 7.65
CA LEU A 22 -2.81 1.02 8.02
C LEU A 22 -2.46 2.44 7.56
N GLU A 23 -2.85 2.81 6.34
CA GLU A 23 -2.66 4.19 5.87
C GLU A 23 -3.49 5.19 6.67
N GLY A 24 -4.73 4.83 7.02
CA GLY A 24 -5.58 5.65 7.89
C GLY A 24 -4.97 5.88 9.27
N LEU A 25 -4.28 4.88 9.83
CA LEU A 25 -3.53 5.03 11.07
C LEU A 25 -2.40 6.06 10.92
N PHE A 26 -1.60 5.96 9.86
CA PHE A 26 -0.52 6.93 9.64
C PHE A 26 -1.06 8.34 9.36
N GLN A 27 -2.17 8.48 8.64
CA GLN A 27 -2.84 9.78 8.47
C GLN A 27 -3.32 10.36 9.80
N ALA A 28 -3.90 9.53 10.67
CA ALA A 28 -4.30 9.96 12.00
C ALA A 28 -3.09 10.42 12.82
N MET A 29 -1.97 9.70 12.73
CA MET A 29 -0.71 10.06 13.39
C MET A 29 -0.09 11.36 12.84
N ASP A 30 -0.25 11.66 11.55
CA ASP A 30 0.21 12.92 10.93
C ASP A 30 -0.63 14.12 11.41
N ALA A 31 -1.91 13.89 11.68
CA ALA A 31 -2.85 14.90 12.15
C ALA A 31 -2.73 15.21 13.66
N VAL A 32 -1.93 14.43 14.40
CA VAL A 32 -1.72 14.66 15.84
C VAL A 32 -0.92 15.95 16.05
N SER A 33 -1.39 16.80 16.97
CA SER A 33 -0.66 18.01 17.36
C SER A 33 0.72 17.68 17.93
N THR A 34 1.75 18.22 17.28
CA THR A 34 3.15 18.09 17.73
C THR A 34 3.42 18.84 19.03
N GLU A 35 2.60 19.84 19.37
CA GLU A 35 2.70 20.55 20.65
C GLU A 35 2.29 19.67 21.84
N THR A 36 1.31 18.79 21.64
CA THR A 36 0.76 17.93 22.70
C THR A 36 1.50 16.60 22.81
N HIS A 37 1.94 16.04 21.69
CA HIS A 37 2.49 14.68 21.63
C HIS A 37 3.93 14.60 21.11
N GLY A 38 4.58 15.75 20.88
CA GLY A 38 5.91 15.83 20.31
C GLY A 38 5.95 15.45 18.82
N GLU A 39 7.14 15.40 18.24
CA GLU A 39 7.32 15.12 16.81
C GLU A 39 7.25 13.62 16.46
N LEU A 40 7.35 12.75 17.47
CA LEU A 40 7.47 11.30 17.24
C LEU A 40 6.27 10.69 16.47
N PRO A 41 5.00 11.01 16.79
CA PRO A 41 3.86 10.52 16.00
C PRO A 41 3.92 10.96 14.54
N ARG A 42 4.31 12.22 14.30
CA ARG A 42 4.45 12.78 12.95
C ARG A 42 5.58 12.11 12.16
N LEU A 43 6.72 11.83 12.78
CA LEU A 43 7.83 11.11 12.12
C LEU A 43 7.43 9.68 11.73
N PHE A 44 6.71 8.97 12.61
CA PHE A 44 6.19 7.64 12.27
C PHE A 44 5.12 7.70 11.18
N ALA A 45 4.28 8.74 11.18
CA ALA A 45 3.31 8.96 10.12
C ALA A 45 3.99 9.18 8.76
N GLU A 46 5.01 10.03 8.71
CA GLU A 46 5.74 10.32 7.47
C GLU A 46 6.40 9.06 6.89
N ILE A 47 7.09 8.29 7.73
CA ILE A 47 7.70 7.01 7.34
C ILE A 47 6.63 6.01 6.87
N GLY A 48 5.54 5.88 7.64
CA GLY A 48 4.45 4.98 7.34
C GLY A 48 3.79 5.27 5.99
N LEU A 49 3.42 6.54 5.76
CA LEU A 49 2.85 6.99 4.49
C LEU A 49 3.79 6.76 3.30
N ALA A 50 5.09 7.02 3.48
CA ALA A 50 6.09 6.76 2.44
C ALA A 50 6.18 5.26 2.10
N LEU A 51 6.17 4.38 3.11
CA LEU A 51 6.17 2.94 2.91
C LEU A 51 4.89 2.45 2.21
N THR A 52 3.71 2.95 2.59
CA THR A 52 2.46 2.58 1.94
C THR A 52 2.44 2.98 0.47
N ARG A 53 2.91 4.20 0.13
CA ARG A 53 3.05 4.65 -1.26
C ARG A 53 4.01 3.78 -2.06
N ASN A 54 5.17 3.45 -1.49
CA ASN A 54 6.16 2.58 -2.13
C ASN A 54 5.62 1.17 -2.38
N LEU A 55 4.87 0.62 -1.41
CA LEU A 55 4.24 -0.68 -1.55
C LEU A 55 3.18 -0.67 -2.65
N ARG A 56 2.30 0.35 -2.69
CA ARG A 56 1.31 0.48 -3.77
C ARG A 56 1.95 0.54 -5.16
N ALA A 57 3.03 1.31 -5.31
CA ALA A 57 3.77 1.40 -6.56
C ALA A 57 4.38 0.06 -6.98
N LYS A 58 4.94 -0.70 -6.03
CA LYS A 58 5.46 -2.06 -6.29
C LYS A 58 4.36 -3.02 -6.71
N VAL A 59 3.23 -3.03 -5.99
CA VAL A 59 2.08 -3.90 -6.32
C VAL A 59 1.54 -3.59 -7.71
N LEU A 60 1.37 -2.29 -8.02
CA LEU A 60 0.93 -1.86 -9.36
C LEU A 60 1.93 -2.30 -10.44
N SER A 61 3.23 -2.13 -10.21
CA SER A 61 4.28 -2.57 -11.15
C SER A 61 4.23 -4.07 -11.41
N ILE A 62 4.03 -4.89 -10.38
CA ILE A 62 3.90 -6.35 -10.51
C ILE A 62 2.63 -6.70 -11.31
N ALA A 63 1.50 -6.07 -11.00
CA ALA A 63 0.25 -6.28 -11.70
C ALA A 63 0.36 -5.92 -13.20
N THR A 64 1.00 -4.79 -13.53
CA THR A 64 1.22 -4.36 -14.92
C THR A 64 2.27 -5.19 -15.67
N THR A 65 3.23 -5.79 -14.98
CA THR A 65 4.27 -6.63 -15.62
C THR A 65 3.71 -8.00 -15.98
N ASN A 66 2.76 -8.53 -15.21
CA ASN A 66 2.11 -9.82 -15.48
C ASN A 66 1.08 -9.75 -16.62
N THR A 67 0.50 -8.59 -16.90
CA THR A 67 -0.40 -8.41 -18.06
C THR A 67 0.37 -8.32 -19.39
N GLY A 68 1.65 -7.95 -19.37
CA GLY A 68 2.50 -7.84 -20.57
C GLY A 68 3.08 -9.16 -21.09
N LYS A 69 3.00 -10.27 -20.34
CA LYS A 69 3.59 -11.57 -20.73
C LYS A 69 2.59 -12.58 -21.34
N SER A 70 1.36 -12.17 -21.63
CA SER A 70 0.33 -13.05 -22.21
C SER A 70 0.22 -13.00 -23.75
N HIS A 71 1.21 -12.43 -24.45
CA HIS A 71 1.22 -12.41 -25.91
C HIS A 71 2.64 -12.62 -26.46
N GLU A 72 3.11 -13.88 -26.43
CA GLU A 72 4.03 -14.44 -27.44
C GLU A 72 3.68 -15.91 -27.68
#